data_AF-A0A1B6D783-F1
#
_entry.id   AF-A0A1B6D783-F1
#
_cell.length_a   1.000
_cell.length_b   1.000
_cell.length_c   1.000
_cell.angle_alpha   90.00
_cell.angle_beta   90.00
_cell.angle_gamma   90.00
#
_symmetry.space_group_name_H-M   'P 1'
#
loop_
_entity.id
_entity.type
_entity.pdbx_description
1 polymer ?
#
loop_
_entity_poly.entity_id
_entity_poly.type
_entity_poly.pdbx_seq_one_letter_code
_entity_poly.pdbx_strand_id
1 'polypeptide(L)'
;MVIIIPAVEGCDCDYLCAALDDDRSSTVCVCPPGWVLANDTYKCLLLETPQSSPTIKIIITLIAAVIIMSLIIGAFFVFLYNRYQQMNATKFRRKLPNGPDLQLSRLRDASDNMMTEYNPNYEFGGGTYTIRDLKDVPREQLRLVK
;
A
#
# COMPACT_ATOMS: atom_id res chain seq x y z
N MET A 1 32.28 -35.26 -32.65
CA MET A 1 33.50 -35.18 -33.48
C MET A 1 34.12 -33.82 -33.19
N VAL A 2 35.31 -33.79 -32.58
CA VAL A 2 36.06 -32.55 -32.30
C VAL A 2 37.13 -32.44 -33.37
N ILE A 3 37.20 -31.31 -34.06
CA ILE A 3 38.21 -31.03 -35.06
C ILE A 3 39.30 -30.21 -34.36
N ILE A 4 40.53 -30.74 -34.35
CA ILE A 4 41.69 -30.06 -33.78
C ILE A 4 42.50 -29.49 -34.94
N ILE A 5 42.64 -28.16 -34.97
CA ILE A 5 43.42 -27.45 -35.99
C ILE A 5 44.75 -27.03 -35.34
N PRO A 6 45.90 -27.38 -35.93
CA PRO A 6 47.20 -26.99 -35.38
C PRO A 6 47.46 -25.48 -35.55
N ALA A 7 48.13 -24.90 -34.57
CA ALA A 7 48.67 -23.54 -34.69
C ALA A 7 49.88 -23.55 -35.65
N VAL A 8 49.98 -22.51 -36.47
CA VAL A 8 51.10 -22.32 -37.41
C VAL A 8 52.06 -21.28 -36.83
N GLU A 9 53.36 -21.46 -37.08
CA GLU A 9 54.41 -20.51 -36.68
C GLU A 9 54.80 -19.64 -37.89
N GLY A 10 55.10 -18.36 -37.66
CA GLY A 10 55.56 -17.44 -38.71
C GLY A 10 54.49 -16.57 -39.38
N CYS A 11 53.32 -16.39 -38.76
CA CYS A 11 52.29 -15.44 -39.21
C CYS A 11 52.44 -14.07 -38.52
N ASP A 12 52.00 -13.00 -39.16
CA ASP A 12 52.02 -11.62 -38.62
C ASP A 12 50.75 -11.29 -37.78
N CYS A 13 50.31 -12.25 -36.96
CA CYS A 13 49.13 -12.09 -36.09
C CYS A 13 49.55 -11.69 -34.67
N ASP A 14 48.67 -10.95 -33.97
CA ASP A 14 48.93 -10.46 -32.61
C ASP A 14 48.90 -11.57 -31.52
N TYR A 15 48.23 -12.70 -31.78
CA TYR A 15 48.14 -13.81 -30.83
C TYR A 15 48.48 -15.18 -31.44
N LEU A 16 47.56 -15.78 -32.22
CA LEU A 16 47.74 -17.09 -32.84
C LEU A 16 47.22 -17.05 -34.28
N CYS A 17 47.77 -17.90 -35.14
CA CYS A 17 47.20 -18.17 -36.46
C CYS A 17 46.89 -19.67 -36.64
N ALA A 18 45.81 -19.96 -37.33
CA ALA A 18 45.37 -21.31 -37.67
C ALA A 18 45.34 -21.48 -39.20
N ALA A 19 45.78 -22.63 -39.70
CA ALA A 19 45.65 -22.98 -41.12
C ALA A 19 44.23 -23.46 -41.43
N LEU A 20 43.66 -22.96 -42.53
CA LEU A 20 42.35 -23.36 -43.05
C LEU A 20 42.44 -24.51 -44.06
N ASP A 21 43.62 -24.75 -44.61
CA ASP A 21 43.86 -25.73 -45.68
C ASP A 21 45.08 -26.61 -45.38
N ASP A 22 45.11 -27.82 -45.93
CA ASP A 22 46.17 -28.82 -45.70
C ASP A 22 47.53 -28.32 -46.25
N ASP A 23 47.49 -27.54 -47.33
CA ASP A 23 48.63 -26.89 -47.97
C ASP A 23 49.13 -25.63 -47.22
N ARG A 24 48.49 -25.26 -46.09
CA ARG A 24 48.81 -24.07 -45.27
C ARG A 24 48.82 -22.75 -46.07
N SER A 25 48.12 -22.71 -47.19
CA SER A 25 48.05 -21.58 -48.12
C SER A 25 47.17 -20.43 -47.61
N SER A 26 46.20 -20.75 -46.75
CA SER A 26 45.28 -19.79 -46.13
C SER A 26 45.35 -19.90 -44.61
N THR A 27 45.72 -18.79 -43.95
CA THR A 27 45.81 -18.70 -42.48
C THR A 27 44.86 -17.62 -41.95
N VAL A 28 44.28 -17.85 -40.77
CA VAL A 28 43.42 -16.89 -40.07
C VAL A 28 43.94 -16.64 -38.67
N CYS A 29 43.90 -15.38 -38.23
CA CYS A 29 44.28 -15.01 -36.86
C CYS A 29 43.15 -15.33 -35.87
N VAL A 30 43.53 -15.89 -34.73
CA VAL A 30 42.63 -16.26 -33.63
C VAL A 30 43.01 -15.44 -32.40
N CYS A 31 42.01 -14.95 -31.66
CA CYS A 31 42.18 -14.13 -30.47
C CYS A 31 41.90 -14.92 -29.18
N PRO A 32 42.46 -14.48 -28.04
CA PRO A 32 42.16 -15.08 -26.73
C PRO A 32 40.69 -14.84 -26.33
N PRO A 33 40.16 -15.61 -25.36
CA PRO A 33 38.77 -15.46 -24.91
C PRO A 33 38.50 -14.03 -24.40
N GLY A 34 37.42 -13.42 -24.88
CA GLY A 34 37.05 -12.03 -24.55
C GLY A 34 37.62 -10.97 -25.50
N TRP A 35 38.35 -11.38 -26.54
CA TRP A 35 38.89 -10.52 -27.57
C TRP A 35 38.30 -10.89 -28.94
N VAL A 36 38.16 -9.89 -29.80
CA VAL A 36 37.62 -10.04 -31.15
C VAL A 36 38.64 -9.57 -32.17
N LEU A 37 38.65 -10.21 -33.34
CA LEU A 37 39.56 -9.85 -34.42
C LEU A 37 39.20 -8.46 -34.98
N ALA A 38 40.18 -7.58 -35.09
CA ALA A 38 40.03 -6.25 -35.66
C ALA A 38 39.65 -6.33 -37.15
N ASN A 39 39.12 -5.22 -37.68
CA ASN A 39 38.80 -5.11 -39.11
C ASN A 39 40.00 -5.37 -40.01
N ASP A 40 41.21 -5.09 -39.52
CA ASP A 40 42.42 -5.34 -40.28
C ASP A 40 42.85 -6.82 -40.28
N THR A 41 42.09 -7.73 -39.65
CA THR A 41 42.30 -9.19 -39.64
C THR A 41 43.55 -9.72 -38.94
N TYR A 42 44.43 -8.85 -38.42
CA TYR A 42 45.66 -9.26 -37.71
C TYR A 42 45.71 -8.88 -36.21
N LYS A 43 45.06 -7.79 -35.79
CA LYS A 43 45.04 -7.34 -34.38
C LYS A 43 43.88 -7.93 -33.61
N CYS A 44 44.07 -8.15 -32.31
CA CYS A 44 42.98 -8.48 -31.40
C CYS A 44 42.53 -7.22 -30.63
N LEU A 45 41.23 -6.96 -30.64
CA LEU A 45 40.60 -5.88 -29.87
C LEU A 45 39.88 -6.48 -28.68
N LEU A 46 40.04 -5.87 -27.51
CA LEU A 46 39.27 -6.25 -26.34
C LEU A 46 37.79 -5.96 -26.64
N LEU A 47 36.93 -6.97 -26.45
CA LEU A 47 35.50 -6.71 -26.49
C LEU A 47 35.18 -5.86 -25.27
N GLU A 48 35.15 -4.54 -25.45
CA GLU A 48 34.51 -3.65 -24.48
C GLU A 48 33.04 -4.05 -24.46
N THR A 49 32.71 -5.03 -23.61
CA THR A 49 31.35 -5.18 -23.10
C THR A 49 30.88 -3.78 -22.76
N PRO A 50 29.63 -3.38 -23.10
CA PRO A 50 29.14 -2.05 -22.75
C PRO A 50 29.16 -1.94 -21.23
N GLN A 51 30.31 -1.52 -20.70
CA GLN A 51 30.49 -1.09 -19.34
C GLN A 51 29.67 0.18 -19.34
N SER A 52 28.39 0.03 -18.98
CA SER A 52 27.52 1.14 -18.61
C SER A 52 28.38 2.10 -17.83
N SER A 53 28.76 3.17 -18.51
CA SER A 53 29.75 4.09 -18.02
C SER A 53 29.27 4.57 -16.65
N PRO A 54 30.18 4.86 -15.71
CA PRO A 54 29.78 5.26 -14.36
C PRO A 54 28.74 6.40 -14.40
N THR A 55 28.83 7.27 -15.41
CA THR A 55 27.83 8.30 -15.74
C THR A 55 26.43 7.75 -16.04
N ILE A 56 26.29 6.74 -16.92
CA ILE A 56 24.99 6.12 -17.24
C ILE A 56 24.38 5.46 -15.99
N LYS A 57 25.19 4.76 -15.19
CA LYS A 57 24.71 4.16 -13.93
C LYS A 57 24.19 5.23 -12.97
N ILE A 58 24.92 6.33 -12.79
CA ILE A 58 24.51 7.44 -11.93
C ILE A 58 23.19 8.03 -12.41
N ILE A 59 23.03 8.29 -13.71
CA ILE A 59 21.80 8.84 -14.29
C ILE A 59 20.60 7.92 -14.00
N ILE A 60 20.75 6.61 -14.24
CA ILE A 60 19.68 5.64 -13.97
C ILE A 60 19.33 5.62 -12.48
N THR A 61 20.34 5.64 -11.59
CA THR A 61 20.08 5.65 -10.14
C THR A 61 19.37 6.91 -9.67
N LEU A 62 19.71 8.08 -10.23
CA LEU A 62 19.05 9.34 -9.90
C LEU A 62 17.59 9.33 -10.36
N ILE A 63 17.31 8.84 -11.57
CA ILE A 63 15.93 8.74 -12.08
C ILE A 63 15.11 7.80 -11.19
N ALA A 64 15.65 6.63 -10.85
CA ALA A 64 15.00 5.69 -9.96
C ALA A 64 14.70 6.30 -8.57
N ALA A 65 15.66 7.04 -8.00
CA ALA A 65 15.47 7.71 -6.71
C ALA A 65 14.36 8.76 -6.76
N VAL A 66 14.28 9.57 -7.82
CA VAL A 66 13.22 10.58 -8.00
C VAL A 66 11.84 9.92 -8.09
N ILE A 67 11.72 8.82 -8.82
CA ILE A 67 10.45 8.07 -8.94
C ILE A 67 10.04 7.50 -7.58
N ILE A 68 10.97 6.90 -6.83
CA ILE A 68 10.68 6.35 -5.51
C ILE A 68 10.23 7.45 -4.55
N MET A 69 10.93 8.59 -4.54
CA MET A 69 10.59 9.73 -3.69
C MET A 69 9.21 10.30 -4.03
N SER A 70 8.87 10.44 -5.32
CA SER A 70 7.55 10.94 -5.73
C SER A 70 6.42 9.99 -5.34
N LEU A 71 6.64 8.68 -5.43
CA LEU A 71 5.67 7.67 -4.97
C LEU A 71 5.46 7.71 -3.45
N ILE A 72 6.53 7.86 -2.67
CA ILE A 72 6.44 7.98 -1.20
C ILE A 72 5.66 9.23 -0.82
N ILE A 73 5.98 10.37 -1.45
CA ILE A 73 5.29 11.63 -1.20
C ILE A 73 3.81 11.53 -1.61
N GLY A 74 3.53 10.95 -2.78
CA GLY A 74 2.16 10.72 -3.24
C GLY A 74 1.37 9.82 -2.29
N ALA A 75 1.95 8.71 -1.85
CA ALA A 75 1.35 7.80 -0.87
C ALA A 75 1.09 8.49 0.47
N PHE A 76 2.01 9.35 0.91
CA PHE A 76 1.84 10.14 2.13
C PHE A 76 0.67 11.11 2.02
N PHE A 77 0.54 11.84 0.91
CA PHE A 77 -0.60 12.73 0.67
C PHE A 77 -1.93 11.96 0.60
N VAL A 78 -1.96 10.81 -0.08
CA VAL A 78 -3.17 9.95 -0.13
C VAL A 78 -3.52 9.44 1.26
N PHE A 79 -2.53 9.04 2.05
CA PHE A 79 -2.76 8.60 3.42
C PHE A 79 -3.34 9.72 4.29
N LEU A 80 -2.76 10.92 4.23
CA LEU A 80 -3.29 12.08 4.95
C LEU A 80 -4.69 12.47 4.47
N TYR A 81 -4.93 12.45 3.16
CA TYR A 81 -6.23 12.74 2.59
C TYR A 81 -7.29 11.73 3.04
N ASN A 82 -6.97 10.44 3.02
CA ASN A 82 -7.87 9.39 3.52
C ASN A 82 -8.11 9.53 5.02
N ARG A 83 -7.08 9.83 5.81
CA ARG A 83 -7.22 10.12 7.25
C ARG A 83 -8.14 11.32 7.50
N TYR A 84 -7.93 12.40 6.75
CA TYR A 84 -8.77 13.60 6.82
C TYR A 84 -10.22 13.28 6.44
N GLN A 85 -10.43 12.55 5.34
CA GLN A 85 -11.75 12.11 4.92
C GLN A 85 -12.41 11.20 5.95
N GLN A 86 -11.69 10.26 6.56
CA GLN A 86 -12.22 9.41 7.64
C GLN A 86 -12.58 10.23 8.88
N MET A 87 -11.76 11.22 9.26
CA MET A 87 -12.09 12.14 10.35
C MET A 87 -13.34 12.97 10.03
N ASN A 88 -13.53 13.39 8.79
CA ASN A 88 -14.74 14.10 8.38
C ASN A 88 -15.95 13.17 8.30
N ALA A 89 -15.80 11.97 7.74
CA ALA A 89 -16.85 10.95 7.68
C ALA A 89 -17.29 10.51 9.08
N THR A 90 -16.35 10.37 10.03
CA THR A 90 -16.68 10.11 11.45
C THR A 90 -17.32 11.31 12.12
N LYS A 91 -16.97 12.56 11.77
CA LYS A 91 -17.71 13.74 12.22
C LYS A 91 -19.14 13.78 11.66
N PHE A 92 -19.35 13.48 10.37
CA PHE A 92 -20.69 13.36 9.79
C PHE A 92 -21.46 12.18 10.40
N ARG A 93 -20.82 11.03 10.59
CA ARG A 93 -21.40 9.88 11.30
C ARG A 93 -21.53 10.06 12.81
N ARG A 94 -20.91 11.08 13.43
CA ARG A 94 -21.14 11.55 14.81
C ARG A 94 -22.13 12.71 14.90
N LYS A 95 -22.44 13.36 13.78
CA LYS A 95 -23.62 14.23 13.64
C LYS A 95 -24.88 13.39 13.35
N LEU A 96 -24.74 12.23 12.72
CA LEU A 96 -25.81 11.26 12.49
C LEU A 96 -26.28 10.41 13.70
N PRO A 97 -25.55 10.22 14.82
CA PRO A 97 -26.06 9.66 16.07
C PRO A 97 -26.73 10.74 16.92
N ASN A 98 -26.74 12.00 16.49
CA ASN A 98 -27.81 12.92 16.89
C ASN A 98 -29.03 12.78 15.97
N GLY A 99 -29.05 11.74 15.12
CA GLY A 99 -30.25 11.29 14.43
C GLY A 99 -31.28 10.76 15.42
N PRO A 100 -32.55 10.72 15.00
CA PRO A 100 -33.69 10.44 15.86
C PRO A 100 -33.52 9.16 16.68
N ASP A 101 -32.74 8.17 16.22
CA ASP A 101 -32.57 6.90 16.91
C ASP A 101 -31.88 6.99 18.29
N LEU A 102 -30.93 7.90 18.50
CA LEU A 102 -30.31 8.08 19.84
C LEU A 102 -31.24 8.83 20.79
N GLN A 103 -32.03 9.77 20.27
CA GLN A 103 -33.06 10.46 21.04
C GLN A 103 -34.25 9.54 21.36
N LEU A 104 -34.65 8.68 20.42
CA LEU A 104 -35.66 7.63 20.62
C LEU A 104 -35.18 6.56 21.59
N SER A 105 -33.91 6.15 21.53
CA SER A 105 -33.36 5.20 22.49
C SER A 105 -33.36 5.78 23.91
N ARG A 106 -32.95 7.05 24.07
CA ARG A 106 -33.08 7.76 25.34
C ARG A 106 -34.52 7.98 25.79
N LEU A 107 -35.46 8.25 24.88
CA LEU A 107 -36.88 8.36 25.20
C LEU A 107 -37.48 7.01 25.60
N ARG A 108 -37.03 5.91 25.02
CA ARG A 108 -37.48 4.56 25.36
C ARG A 108 -36.89 4.08 26.69
N ASP A 109 -35.61 4.33 26.93
CA ASP A 109 -34.98 4.08 28.23
C ASP A 109 -35.56 4.99 29.32
N ALA A 110 -35.84 6.25 29.00
CA ALA A 110 -36.54 7.15 29.90
C ALA A 110 -38.00 6.74 30.10
N SER A 111 -38.74 6.31 29.06
CA SER A 111 -40.14 5.88 29.23
C SER A 111 -40.25 4.61 30.04
N ASP A 112 -39.36 3.62 29.84
CA ASP A 112 -39.35 2.39 30.61
C ASP A 112 -39.02 2.64 32.09
N ASN A 113 -38.18 3.64 32.42
CA ASN A 113 -37.96 4.07 33.81
C ASN A 113 -38.99 5.08 34.34
N MET A 114 -39.69 5.83 33.48
CA MET A 114 -40.61 6.91 33.86
C MET A 114 -42.00 6.39 34.26
N MET A 115 -42.33 5.15 33.93
CA MET A 115 -43.62 4.54 34.30
C MET A 115 -43.70 4.19 35.79
N THR A 116 -42.56 4.14 36.49
CA THR A 116 -42.49 3.82 37.92
C THR A 116 -41.97 4.94 38.81
N GLU A 117 -41.40 6.02 38.25
CA GLU A 117 -40.70 7.05 39.04
C GLU A 117 -41.25 8.47 38.88
N TYR A 118 -42.04 8.77 37.85
CA TYR A 118 -42.64 10.10 37.70
C TYR A 118 -43.92 10.21 38.53
N ASN A 119 -43.75 10.49 39.82
CA ASN A 119 -44.81 10.94 40.71
C ASN A 119 -44.79 12.49 40.73
N PRO A 120 -45.48 13.18 39.81
CA PRO A 120 -45.56 14.64 39.89
C PRO A 120 -46.26 15.00 41.19
N ASN A 121 -45.57 15.70 42.08
CA ASN A 121 -46.18 16.22 43.31
C ASN A 121 -47.37 17.10 42.90
N TYR A 122 -48.57 16.71 43.29
CA TYR A 122 -49.78 17.50 43.06
C TYR A 122 -49.84 18.59 44.13
N GLU A 123 -49.67 19.86 43.72
CA GLU A 123 -49.83 21.00 44.62
C GLU A 123 -51.26 21.54 44.54
N PHE A 124 -51.98 21.45 45.67
CA PHE A 124 -53.33 22.01 45.80
C PHE A 124 -53.48 22.64 47.18
N GLY A 125 -53.84 23.93 47.24
CA GLY A 125 -54.07 24.65 48.50
C GLY A 125 -52.81 24.91 49.36
N GLY A 126 -51.61 24.87 48.77
CA GLY A 126 -50.35 25.11 49.49
C GLY A 126 -49.71 23.89 50.16
N GLY A 127 -50.26 22.68 49.92
CA GLY A 127 -49.64 21.41 50.30
C GLY A 127 -49.22 20.61 49.08
N THR A 128 -48.11 19.86 49.21
CA THR A 128 -47.66 18.87 48.22
C THR A 128 -48.22 17.49 48.57
N TYR A 129 -48.86 16.84 47.61
CA TYR A 129 -49.40 15.48 47.77
C TYR A 129 -48.72 14.51 46.81
N THR A 130 -48.39 13.31 47.32
CA THR A 130 -47.74 12.21 46.62
C THR A 130 -48.66 11.00 46.54
N ILE A 131 -48.35 10.01 45.69
CA ILE A 131 -49.07 8.72 45.64
C ILE A 131 -49.18 8.06 47.03
N ARG A 132 -48.18 8.29 47.91
CA ARG A 132 -48.17 7.73 49.27
C ARG A 132 -49.21 8.36 50.20
N ASP A 133 -49.70 9.54 49.86
CA ASP A 133 -50.71 10.28 50.63
C ASP A 133 -52.13 9.88 50.22
N LEU A 134 -52.29 9.14 49.12
CA LEU A 134 -53.58 8.61 48.69
C LEU A 134 -53.95 7.38 49.53
N LYS A 135 -55.22 7.31 49.92
CA LYS A 135 -55.75 6.16 50.64
C LYS A 135 -55.92 4.99 49.67
N ASP A 136 -55.11 3.96 49.83
CA ASP A 136 -55.27 2.71 49.09
C ASP A 136 -56.52 1.95 49.53
N VAL A 137 -57.36 1.58 48.55
CA VAL A 137 -58.52 0.72 48.74
C VAL A 137 -58.20 -0.64 48.10
N PRO A 138 -58.24 -1.75 48.86
CA PRO A 138 -57.92 -3.08 48.34
C PRO A 138 -58.95 -3.51 47.29
N ARG A 139 -58.49 -4.18 46.23
CA ARG A 139 -59.31 -4.49 45.05
C ARG A 139 -60.45 -5.45 45.36
N GLU A 140 -60.27 -6.28 46.38
CA GLU A 140 -61.25 -7.27 46.85
C GLU A 140 -62.50 -6.59 47.44
N GLN A 141 -62.40 -5.32 47.82
CA GLN A 141 -63.50 -4.52 48.38
C GLN A 141 -64.21 -3.65 47.33
N LEU A 142 -63.74 -3.64 46.07
CA LEU A 142 -64.33 -2.84 45.01
C LEU A 142 -65.38 -3.66 44.24
N ARG A 143 -66.64 -3.21 44.25
CA ARG A 143 -67.70 -3.78 43.42
C ARG A 143 -68.10 -2.77 42.34
N LEU A 144 -67.89 -3.14 41.08
CA LEU A 144 -68.36 -2.33 39.96
C LEU A 144 -69.89 -2.43 39.88
N VAL A 145 -70.57 -1.29 39.89
CA VAL A 145 -72.03 -1.21 39.70
C VAL A 145 -72.27 -0.50 38.37
N LYS A 146 -73.20 -1.02 37.56
CA LYS A 146 -73.59 -0.46 36.27
C LYS A 146 -74.87 0.34 36.40
#